data_AF-A0A662X8R2-F1
#
_entry.id   AF-A0A662X8R2-F1
#
_cell.length_a   1.000
_cell.length_b   1.000
_cell.length_c   1.000
_cell.angle_alpha   90.00
_cell.angle_beta   90.00
_cell.angle_gamma   90.00
#
_symmetry.space_group_name_H-M   'P 1'
#
loop_
_entity.id
_entity.type
_entity.pdbx_description
1 polymer ?
#
loop_
_entity_poly.entity_id
_entity_poly.type
_entity_poly.pdbx_seq_one_letter_code
_entity_poly.pdbx_strand_id
1 'polypeptide(L)'
;RPSARRSALTTERSQEGFFEIPRLIRLLVARPGIVMGWKLVDTFDITIGGISEPSEFLGVVTAMRVSDGVFVWSARFDDEDLRDYEAESLARAMNRADQLGVPVTG
;
A
#
# COMPACT_ATOMS: atom_id res chain seq x y z
N ARG A 1 18.73 -7.88 -22.41
CA ARG A 1 17.76 -8.95 -22.03
C ARG A 1 17.76 -9.02 -20.50
N PRO A 2 16.63 -8.93 -19.74
CA PRO A 2 15.22 -8.78 -20.12
C PRO A 2 14.64 -7.39 -19.73
N SER A 3 14.11 -6.63 -20.69
CA SER A 3 13.51 -5.29 -20.46
C SER A 3 11.99 -5.22 -20.64
N ALA A 4 11.34 -6.31 -21.10
CA ALA A 4 9.92 -6.26 -21.45
C ALA A 4 8.97 -6.24 -20.23
N ARG A 5 9.33 -6.86 -19.10
CA ARG A 5 8.42 -6.99 -17.93
C ARG A 5 8.26 -5.72 -17.10
N ARG A 6 9.27 -4.85 -17.05
CA ARG A 6 9.12 -3.54 -16.36
C ARG A 6 8.17 -2.63 -17.12
N SER A 7 8.20 -2.70 -18.46
CA SER A 7 7.40 -1.84 -19.33
C SER A 7 5.88 -2.01 -19.11
N ALA A 8 5.39 -3.26 -19.05
CA ALA A 8 3.95 -3.50 -18.97
C ALA A 8 3.31 -2.94 -17.69
N LEU A 9 3.96 -3.13 -16.53
CA LEU A 9 3.44 -2.63 -15.26
C LEU A 9 3.51 -1.11 -15.19
N THR A 10 4.57 -0.49 -15.71
CA THR A 10 4.68 0.98 -15.81
C THR A 10 3.57 1.57 -16.68
N THR A 11 3.24 0.92 -17.80
CA THR A 11 2.15 1.33 -18.69
C THR A 11 0.77 1.13 -18.07
N GLU A 12 0.56 0.06 -17.30
CA GLU A 12 -0.70 -0.15 -16.57
C GLU A 12 -0.90 0.88 -15.45
N ARG A 13 0.16 1.29 -14.74
CA ARG A 13 0.11 2.29 -13.67
C ARG A 13 -0.34 3.67 -14.13
N SER A 14 0.00 4.05 -15.36
CA SER A 14 -0.42 5.33 -15.95
C SER A 14 -1.89 5.35 -16.39
N GLN A 15 -2.61 4.23 -16.27
CA GLN A 15 -4.03 4.18 -16.59
C GLN A 15 -4.84 4.82 -15.47
N GLU A 16 -5.78 5.67 -15.85
CA GLU A 16 -6.80 6.17 -14.93
C GLU A 16 -7.51 5.00 -14.23
N GLY A 17 -7.73 5.13 -12.91
CA GLY A 17 -8.35 4.07 -12.10
C GLY A 17 -7.45 2.86 -11.80
N PHE A 18 -6.14 2.92 -12.08
CA PHE A 18 -5.23 1.82 -11.73
C PHE A 18 -5.26 1.47 -10.23
N PHE A 19 -5.36 2.50 -9.37
CA PHE A 19 -5.41 2.37 -7.91
C PHE A 19 -6.84 2.21 -7.35
N GLU A 20 -7.84 1.88 -8.18
CA GLU A 20 -9.16 1.52 -7.65
C GLU A 20 -9.10 0.25 -6.80
N ILE A 21 -9.81 0.25 -5.67
CA ILE A 21 -9.77 -0.82 -4.67
C ILE A 21 -9.99 -2.22 -5.28
N PRO A 22 -11.03 -2.48 -6.10
CA PRO A 22 -11.25 -3.82 -6.67
C PRO A 22 -10.09 -4.29 -7.56
N ARG A 23 -9.44 -3.36 -8.27
CA ARG A 23 -8.30 -3.65 -9.14
C ARG A 23 -7.05 -3.94 -8.33
N LEU A 24 -6.81 -3.18 -7.27
CA LEU A 24 -5.71 -3.41 -6.33
C LEU A 24 -5.85 -4.75 -5.60
N ILE A 25 -7.04 -5.11 -5.12
CA ILE A 25 -7.26 -6.42 -4.49
C ILE A 25 -6.92 -7.56 -5.45
N ARG A 26 -7.38 -7.48 -6.70
CA ARG A 26 -7.05 -8.48 -7.73
C ARG A 26 -5.54 -8.56 -7.98
N LEU A 27 -4.86 -7.42 -8.02
CA LEU A 27 -3.41 -7.36 -8.20
C LEU A 27 -2.66 -8.00 -7.02
N LEU A 28 -3.07 -7.67 -5.79
CA LEU A 28 -2.48 -8.18 -4.55
C LEU A 28 -2.62 -9.70 -4.43
N VAL A 29 -3.80 -10.25 -4.76
CA VAL A 29 -4.02 -11.70 -4.73
C VAL A 29 -3.26 -12.41 -5.85
N ALA A 30 -3.25 -11.86 -7.07
CA ALA A 30 -2.59 -12.49 -8.20
C ALA A 30 -1.06 -12.42 -8.12
N ARG A 31 -0.52 -11.34 -7.54
CA ARG A 31 0.91 -11.03 -7.51
C ARG A 31 1.31 -10.37 -6.19
N PRO A 32 1.31 -11.10 -5.06
CA PRO A 32 1.42 -10.49 -3.73
C PRO A 32 2.74 -9.75 -3.49
N GLY A 33 3.85 -10.21 -4.09
CA GLY A 33 5.14 -9.52 -4.00
C GLY A 33 5.30 -8.28 -4.89
N ILE A 34 4.30 -7.91 -5.71
CA ILE A 34 4.47 -6.80 -6.68
C ILE A 34 4.49 -5.42 -6.00
N VAL A 35 3.90 -5.33 -4.82
CA VAL A 35 3.71 -4.08 -4.07
C VAL A 35 4.82 -3.80 -3.05
N MET A 36 5.86 -4.62 -3.02
CA MET A 36 7.02 -4.38 -2.16
C MET A 36 7.65 -3.02 -2.51
N GLY A 37 7.83 -2.17 -1.49
CA GLY A 37 8.33 -0.80 -1.64
C GLY A 37 7.28 0.22 -2.11
N TRP A 38 6.02 -0.18 -2.30
CA TRP A 38 4.96 0.78 -2.61
C TRP A 38 4.55 1.57 -1.37
N LYS A 39 4.15 2.81 -1.58
CA LYS A 39 3.68 3.73 -0.55
C LYS A 39 2.19 3.54 -0.29
N LEU A 40 1.78 3.82 0.93
CA LEU A 40 0.38 3.88 1.35
C LEU A 40 0.20 4.99 2.38
N VAL A 41 -1.04 5.42 2.58
CA VAL A 41 -1.40 6.36 3.65
C VAL A 41 -2.38 5.65 4.57
N ASP A 42 -2.11 5.74 5.87
CA ASP A 42 -2.99 5.23 6.91
C ASP A 42 -3.17 6.29 8.00
N THR A 43 -4.27 6.17 8.75
CA THR A 43 -4.62 7.11 9.80
C THR A 43 -4.31 6.50 11.16
N PHE A 44 -3.66 7.31 12.00
CA PHE A 44 -3.32 6.97 13.37
C PHE A 44 -3.84 8.09 14.28
N ASP A 45 -4.39 7.67 15.42
CA ASP A 45 -4.79 8.59 16.45
C ASP A 45 -3.55 9.02 17.25
N ILE A 46 -3.18 10.30 17.14
CA ILE A 46 -2.09 10.89 17.94
C ILE A 46 -2.71 11.57 19.16
N THR A 47 -2.19 11.26 20.34
CA THR A 47 -2.60 11.97 21.56
C THR A 47 -1.64 13.11 21.88
N ILE A 48 -2.14 14.35 21.83
CA ILE A 48 -1.39 15.56 22.19
C ILE A 48 -2.13 16.27 23.32
N GLY A 49 -1.47 16.46 24.47
CA GLY A 49 -2.08 17.13 25.63
C GLY A 49 -3.32 16.43 26.19
N GLY A 50 -3.46 15.11 25.97
CA GLY A 50 -4.61 14.32 26.40
C GLY A 50 -5.80 14.29 25.45
N ILE A 51 -5.71 14.98 24.30
CA ILE A 51 -6.71 14.93 23.22
C ILE A 51 -6.17 14.03 22.11
N SER A 52 -6.99 13.09 21.65
CA SER A 52 -6.66 12.16 20.58
C SER A 52 -7.24 12.67 19.26
N GLU A 53 -6.38 12.93 18.27
CA GLU A 53 -6.77 13.42 16.94
C GLU A 53 -6.23 12.50 15.83
N PRO A 54 -7.05 12.19 14.80
CA PRO A 54 -6.60 11.39 13.68
C PRO A 54 -5.61 12.19 12.82
N SER A 55 -4.48 11.58 12.51
CA SER A 55 -3.46 12.12 11.61
C SER A 55 -3.09 11.10 10.54
N GLU A 56 -2.79 11.59 9.34
CA GLU A 56 -2.40 10.76 8.20
C GLU A 56 -0.88 10.58 8.18
N PHE A 57 -0.44 9.34 8.00
CA PHE A 57 0.97 8.98 7.94
C PHE A 57 1.30 8.25 6.65
N LEU A 58 2.48 8.54 6.11
CA LEU A 58 3.02 7.85 4.96
C LEU A 58 3.73 6.57 5.40
N GLY A 59 3.31 5.45 4.83
CA GLY A 59 3.93 4.14 5.04
C GLY A 59 4.55 3.59 3.76
N VAL A 60 5.44 2.62 3.92
CA VAL A 60 6.03 1.85 2.82
C VAL A 60 5.88 0.36 3.10
N VAL A 61 5.40 -0.42 2.13
CA VAL A 61 5.34 -1.88 2.25
C VAL A 61 6.75 -2.47 2.30
N THR A 62 7.11 -3.11 3.41
CA THR A 62 8.45 -3.63 3.68
C THR A 62 8.53 -5.16 3.72
N ALA A 63 7.41 -5.84 3.99
CA ALA A 63 7.36 -7.30 4.06
C ALA A 63 6.04 -7.86 3.51
N MET A 64 6.08 -9.12 3.11
CA MET A 64 4.91 -9.92 2.77
C MET A 64 5.11 -11.33 3.30
N ARG A 65 4.07 -11.89 3.91
CA ARG A 65 4.04 -13.26 4.44
C ARG A 65 2.70 -13.91 4.22
N VAL A 66 2.63 -15.21 4.46
CA VAL A 66 1.37 -15.95 4.54
C VAL A 66 1.10 -16.26 6.01
N SER A 67 -0.08 -15.91 6.50
CA SER A 67 -0.58 -16.24 7.84
C SER A 67 -1.93 -16.91 7.69
N ASP A 68 -2.11 -18.11 8.23
CA ASP A 68 -3.37 -18.86 8.17
C ASP A 68 -3.97 -19.00 6.76
N GLY A 69 -3.11 -19.13 5.75
CA GLY A 69 -3.51 -19.25 4.33
C GLY A 69 -3.85 -17.93 3.65
N VAL A 70 -3.73 -16.79 4.35
CA VAL A 70 -4.01 -15.45 3.83
C VAL A 70 -2.69 -14.68 3.64
N PHE A 71 -2.60 -13.92 2.55
CA PHE A 71 -1.48 -12.99 2.35
C PHE A 71 -1.62 -11.79 3.28
N VAL A 72 -0.55 -11.50 4.01
CA VAL A 72 -0.43 -10.35 4.91
C VAL A 72 0.80 -9.55 4.50
N TRP A 73 0.63 -8.24 4.37
CA TRP A 73 1.70 -7.29 4.07
C TRP A 73 1.98 -6.44 5.29
N SER A 74 3.25 -6.17 5.55
CA SER A 74 3.65 -5.23 6.60
C SER A 74 4.13 -3.93 5.97
N ALA A 75 3.68 -2.81 6.52
CA ALA A 75 4.16 -1.49 6.18
C ALA A 75 4.87 -0.85 7.36
N ARG A 76 5.97 -0.16 7.08
CA ARG A 76 6.70 0.65 8.05
C ARG A 76 6.36 2.12 7.84
N PHE A 77 6.09 2.81 8.94
CA PHE A 77 5.85 4.26 9.00
C PHE A 77 7.05 4.98 9.63
N ASP A 78 7.04 6.32 9.60
CA ASP A 78 8.21 7.16 9.96
C ASP A 78 8.72 6.91 11.39
N ASP A 79 7.85 6.61 12.36
CA ASP A 79 8.21 6.31 13.74
C ASP A 79 8.62 4.85 13.98
N GLU A 80 9.04 4.15 12.92
CA GLU A 80 9.33 2.70 12.89
C GLU A 80 8.13 1.78 13.16
N ASP A 81 6.94 2.35 13.36
CA ASP A 81 5.71 1.60 13.55
C ASP A 81 5.46 0.67 12.35
N LEU A 82 5.24 -0.60 12.68
CA LEU A 82 4.90 -1.65 11.74
C LEU A 82 3.42 -1.97 11.87
N ARG A 83 2.69 -1.89 10.75
CA ARG A 83 1.31 -2.37 10.66
C ARG A 83 1.19 -3.46 9.63
N ASP A 84 0.33 -4.41 9.94
CA ASP A 84 -0.04 -5.49 9.05
C ASP A 84 -1.36 -5.21 8.36
N TYR A 85 -1.43 -5.59 7.08
CA TYR A 85 -2.57 -5.37 6.22
C TYR A 85 -2.91 -6.66 5.49
N GLU A 86 -4.21 -6.99 5.46
CA GLU A 86 -4.77 -7.89 4.46
C GLU A 86 -5.02 -7.14 3.15
N ALA A 87 -5.36 -7.88 2.09
CA ALA A 87 -5.45 -7.34 0.74
C ALA A 87 -6.41 -6.13 0.62
N GLU A 88 -7.59 -6.20 1.25
CA GLU A 88 -8.57 -5.12 1.18
C GLU A 88 -8.10 -3.86 1.92
N SER A 89 -7.61 -4.01 3.15
CA SER A 89 -7.10 -2.89 3.95
C SER A 89 -5.89 -2.22 3.26
N LEU A 90 -4.99 -3.01 2.70
CA LEU A 90 -3.85 -2.49 1.95
C LEU A 90 -4.30 -1.73 0.69
N ALA A 91 -5.25 -2.27 -0.06
CA ALA A 91 -5.80 -1.64 -1.24
C ALA A 91 -6.46 -0.29 -0.92
N ARG A 92 -7.17 -0.18 0.20
CA ARG A 92 -7.76 1.08 0.67
C ARG A 92 -6.68 2.10 1.02
N ALA A 93 -5.62 1.69 1.73
CA ALA A 93 -4.52 2.57 2.11
C ALA A 93 -3.72 3.08 0.89
N MET A 94 -3.51 2.23 -0.12
CA MET A 94 -2.88 2.63 -1.40
C MET A 94 -3.79 3.54 -2.23
N ASN A 95 -5.09 3.26 -2.29
CA ASN A 95 -6.05 4.13 -2.95
C ASN A 95 -6.12 5.51 -2.27
N ARG A 96 -6.07 5.56 -0.93
CA ARG A 96 -6.01 6.82 -0.19
C ARG A 96 -4.76 7.63 -0.53
N ALA A 97 -3.60 6.98 -0.60
CA ALA A 97 -2.36 7.62 -1.02
C ALA A 97 -2.48 8.23 -2.43
N ASP A 98 -3.05 7.50 -3.38
CA ASP A 98 -3.31 7.99 -4.74
C ASP A 98 -4.26 9.20 -4.76
N GLN A 99 -5.37 9.14 -4.01
CA GLN A 99 -6.31 10.27 -3.87
C GLN A 99 -5.66 11.54 -3.29
N LEU A 100 -4.64 11.37 -2.46
CA LEU A 100 -3.86 12.47 -1.86
C LEU A 100 -2.71 12.95 -2.77
N GLY A 101 -2.55 12.37 -3.96
CA GLY A 101 -1.48 12.72 -4.89
C GLY A 101 -0.10 12.18 -4.48
N VAL A 102 -0.05 11.23 -3.53
CA VAL A 102 1.18 10.54 -3.16
C VAL A 102 1.53 9.53 -4.26
N PRO A 103 2.76 9.53 -4.79
CA PRO A 103 3.17 8.54 -5.77
C PRO A 103 3.29 7.15 -5.12
N VAL A 104 2.22 6.35 -5.24
CA VAL A 104 2.11 5.00 -4.63
C VAL A 104 3.25 4.09 -5.06
N THR A 105 3.64 4.12 -6.34
CA THR A 105 4.73 3.30 -6.85
C THR A 105 6.01 4.12 -6.88
N GLY A 106 7.08 3.61 -6.26
CA GLY A 106 8.44 4.14 -6.44
C GLY A 106 8.97 4.01 -7.87
#